data_AF-A0A093QMB1-F1
#
_entry.id   AF-A0A093QMB1-F1
#
_cell.length_a   1.000
_cell.length_b   1.000
_cell.length_c   1.000
_cell.angle_alpha   90.00
_cell.angle_beta   90.00
_cell.angle_gamma   90.00
#
_symmetry.space_group_name_H-M   'P 1'
#
loop_
_entity.id
_entity.type
_entity.pdbx_description
1 polymer ?
#
loop_
_entity_poly.entity_id
_entity_poly.type
_entity_poly.pdbx_seq_one_letter_code
_entity_poly.pdbx_strand_id
1 'polypeptide(L)'
;KMREYTEKKETCGTICLKYLLFIFNFFFWLAGGAVMAVGTWTLAEKSDYISLLSSSTYSATAYILVVAGVVVMYFILLLCIFLLEIIAGILAYIYYQQLSMELKQNLKNTMTQKYRQEGEESVTSAVDKLQQEFKCCGSNNYTDWADSQWIKSPEASGRKVPDSCCKTITDLCGRRDHPSNIYKESGCITKLENFIQEHLKIIGAVGISIACVQIFGMIFTCCLYKSLKPEPY
;
A
#
# COMPACT_ATOMS: atom_id res chain seq x y z
N LYS A 1 -21.91 13.89 10.26
CA LYS A 1 -21.88 15.30 9.80
C LYS A 1 -20.64 16.09 10.21
N MET A 2 -20.32 16.30 11.51
CA MET A 2 -19.12 17.08 11.88
C MET A 2 -17.79 16.31 11.64
N ARG A 3 -17.77 14.99 11.82
CA ARG A 3 -16.63 14.11 11.46
C ARG A 3 -16.40 13.99 9.95
N GLU A 4 -17.46 13.81 9.16
CA GLU A 4 -17.39 13.80 7.68
C GLU A 4 -16.88 15.12 7.10
N TYR A 5 -17.18 16.26 7.74
CA TYR A 5 -16.75 17.58 7.23
C TYR A 5 -15.24 17.81 7.43
N THR A 6 -14.67 17.32 8.53
CA THR A 6 -13.22 17.38 8.79
C THR A 6 -12.45 16.45 7.85
N GLU A 7 -12.95 15.23 7.64
CA GLU A 7 -12.37 14.23 6.74
C GLU A 7 -12.34 14.70 5.28
N LYS A 8 -13.41 15.32 4.79
CA LYS A 8 -13.49 15.84 3.41
C LYS A 8 -12.55 17.04 3.18
N LYS A 9 -12.29 17.84 4.22
CA LYS A 9 -11.43 19.03 4.14
C LYS A 9 -9.94 18.67 4.16
N GLU A 10 -9.54 17.68 4.97
CA GLU A 10 -8.18 17.11 4.93
C GLU A 10 -7.90 16.40 3.60
N THR A 11 -8.92 15.74 3.03
CA THR A 11 -8.81 15.04 1.74
C THR A 11 -8.58 16.03 0.58
N CYS A 12 -9.32 17.13 0.50
CA CYS A 12 -9.17 18.11 -0.59
C CYS A 12 -7.82 18.85 -0.55
N GLY A 13 -7.35 19.24 0.65
CA GLY A 13 -6.05 19.91 0.82
C GLY A 13 -4.87 19.01 0.46
N THR A 14 -4.89 17.76 0.91
CA THR A 14 -3.85 16.76 0.62
C THR A 14 -3.82 16.38 -0.86
N ILE A 15 -4.98 16.28 -1.50
CA ILE A 15 -5.10 16.04 -2.95
C ILE A 15 -4.53 17.21 -3.75
N CYS A 16 -4.86 18.46 -3.39
CA CYS A 16 -4.36 19.64 -4.09
C CYS A 16 -2.83 19.79 -3.96
N LEU A 17 -2.29 19.59 -2.75
CA LEU A 17 -0.85 19.57 -2.50
C LEU A 17 -0.13 18.47 -3.28
N LYS A 18 -0.73 17.28 -3.40
CA LYS A 18 -0.20 16.17 -4.18
C LYS A 18 -0.01 16.52 -5.66
N TYR A 19 -1.03 17.09 -6.29
CA TYR A 19 -0.95 17.48 -7.70
C TYR A 19 0.03 18.64 -7.91
N LEU A 20 0.03 19.61 -6.99
CA LEU A 20 0.94 20.74 -7.05
C LEU A 20 2.40 20.27 -6.95
N LEU A 21 2.74 19.42 -5.98
CA LEU A 21 4.09 18.84 -5.87
C LEU A 21 4.48 18.01 -7.10
N PHE A 22 3.57 17.23 -7.66
CA PHE A 22 3.85 16.46 -8.87
C PHE A 22 4.12 17.37 -10.08
N ILE A 23 3.30 18.40 -10.28
CA ILE A 23 3.44 19.37 -11.36
C ILE A 23 4.76 20.14 -11.23
N PHE A 24 5.08 20.64 -10.03
CA PHE A 24 6.34 21.34 -9.80
C PHE A 24 7.56 20.44 -10.04
N ASN A 25 7.55 19.20 -9.55
CA ASN A 25 8.65 18.26 -9.81
C ASN A 25 8.76 17.87 -11.30
N PHE A 26 7.63 17.77 -12.02
CA PHE A 26 7.65 17.54 -13.46
C PHE A 26 8.31 18.68 -14.23
N PHE A 27 8.04 19.94 -13.86
CA PHE A 27 8.74 21.09 -14.46
C PHE A 27 10.24 21.06 -14.17
N PHE A 28 10.65 20.70 -12.96
CA PHE A 28 12.07 20.55 -12.64
C PHE A 28 12.72 19.39 -13.42
N TRP A 29 12.01 18.29 -13.65
CA TRP A 29 12.46 17.19 -14.50
C TRP A 29 12.61 17.62 -15.96
N LEU A 30 11.67 18.39 -16.51
CA LEU A 30 11.83 18.96 -17.86
C LEU A 30 13.04 19.91 -17.95
N ALA A 31 13.27 20.72 -16.92
CA ALA A 31 14.42 21.62 -16.87
C ALA A 31 15.76 20.84 -16.86
N GLY A 32 15.88 19.77 -16.08
CA GLY A 32 17.08 18.91 -16.11
C GLY A 32 17.27 18.20 -17.45
N GLY A 33 16.17 17.77 -18.09
CA GLY A 33 16.16 17.25 -19.46
C GLY A 33 16.71 18.25 -20.48
N ALA A 34 16.29 19.51 -20.40
CA ALA A 34 16.76 20.58 -21.27
C ALA A 34 18.27 20.83 -21.11
N VAL A 35 18.77 20.85 -19.86
CA VAL A 35 20.22 21.02 -19.60
C VAL A 35 21.03 19.86 -20.18
N MET A 36 20.57 18.62 -20.02
CA MET A 36 21.23 17.46 -20.64
C MET A 36 21.23 17.53 -22.18
N ALA A 37 20.11 17.95 -22.78
CA ALA A 37 19.99 18.10 -24.22
C ALA A 37 20.98 19.14 -24.76
N VAL A 38 21.10 20.30 -24.09
CA VAL A 38 22.10 21.33 -24.44
C VAL A 38 23.52 20.79 -24.32
N GLY A 39 23.84 20.06 -23.25
CA GLY A 39 25.17 19.46 -23.06
C GLY A 39 25.51 18.43 -24.15
N THR A 40 24.54 17.57 -24.49
CA THR A 40 24.71 16.55 -25.53
C THR A 40 24.81 17.16 -26.92
N TRP A 41 23.98 18.16 -27.23
CA TRP A 41 24.03 18.92 -28.48
C TRP A 41 25.39 19.60 -28.66
N THR A 42 25.91 20.22 -27.60
CA THR A 42 27.23 20.86 -27.59
C THR A 42 28.34 19.84 -27.90
N LEU A 43 28.26 18.62 -27.37
CA LEU A 43 29.23 17.56 -27.67
C LEU A 43 29.10 17.03 -29.11
N ALA A 44 27.86 16.87 -29.61
CA ALA A 44 27.59 16.30 -30.93
C ALA A 44 27.99 17.26 -32.07
N GLU A 45 27.53 18.50 -32.02
CA GLU A 45 27.69 19.48 -33.11
C GLU A 45 29.12 20.07 -33.16
N LYS A 46 29.84 20.06 -32.03
CA LYS A 46 31.24 20.51 -31.98
C LYS A 46 32.26 19.38 -32.15
N SER A 47 31.88 18.11 -32.29
CA SER A 47 32.85 17.01 -32.44
C SER A 47 33.87 17.26 -33.57
N ASP A 48 33.44 17.86 -34.67
CA ASP A 48 34.30 18.21 -35.82
C ASP A 48 35.21 19.43 -35.60
N TYR A 49 34.88 20.32 -34.66
CA TYR A 49 35.66 21.51 -34.29
C TYR A 49 36.44 21.35 -32.98
N ILE A 50 36.12 20.34 -32.16
CA ILE A 50 36.81 20.02 -30.90
C ILE A 50 38.28 19.66 -31.16
N SER A 51 38.59 19.09 -32.33
CA SER A 51 39.96 18.86 -32.80
C SER A 51 40.72 20.15 -33.14
N LEU A 52 40.02 21.25 -33.45
CA LEU A 52 40.59 22.56 -33.82
C LEU A 52 40.60 23.56 -32.65
N LEU A 53 39.65 23.45 -31.73
CA LEU A 53 39.61 24.21 -30.48
C LEU A 53 40.48 23.48 -29.44
N SER A 54 41.79 23.73 -29.48
CA SER A 54 42.79 23.29 -28.49
C SER A 54 42.59 23.93 -27.11
N SER A 55 41.39 23.86 -26.55
CA SER A 55 41.07 24.36 -25.22
C SER A 55 40.27 23.29 -24.49
N SER A 56 41.00 22.49 -23.70
CA SER A 56 40.49 21.44 -22.80
C SER A 56 39.32 21.89 -21.92
N THR A 57 39.18 23.19 -21.70
CA THR A 57 38.13 23.86 -20.93
C THR A 57 36.73 23.72 -21.54
N TYR A 58 36.56 23.74 -22.87
CA TYR A 58 35.22 23.67 -23.49
C TYR A 58 34.61 22.27 -23.42
N SER A 59 35.42 21.24 -23.70
CA SER A 59 34.99 19.84 -23.57
C SER A 59 34.68 19.50 -22.11
N ALA A 60 35.54 19.93 -21.17
CA ALA A 60 35.29 19.78 -19.74
C ALA A 60 33.97 20.43 -19.30
N THR A 61 33.68 21.65 -19.78
CA THR A 61 32.43 22.36 -19.45
C THR A 61 31.19 21.63 -19.97
N ALA A 62 31.24 21.11 -21.21
CA ALA A 62 30.12 20.36 -21.78
C ALA A 62 29.85 19.05 -21.01
N TYR A 63 30.90 18.30 -20.65
CA TYR A 63 30.75 17.10 -19.81
C TYR A 63 30.20 17.42 -18.41
N ILE A 64 30.66 18.52 -17.79
CA ILE A 64 30.14 18.98 -16.49
C ILE A 64 28.64 19.30 -16.60
N LEU A 65 28.20 19.98 -17.67
CA LEU A 65 26.78 20.29 -17.88
C LEU A 65 25.92 19.04 -18.06
N VAL A 66 26.39 18.04 -18.82
CA VAL A 66 25.68 16.75 -18.98
C VAL A 66 25.56 16.04 -17.64
N VAL A 67 26.68 15.90 -16.90
CA VAL A 67 26.69 15.21 -15.60
C VAL A 67 25.81 15.96 -14.58
N ALA A 68 25.89 17.29 -14.51
CA ALA A 68 25.05 18.10 -13.64
C ALA A 68 23.55 17.92 -13.96
N GLY A 69 23.20 17.88 -15.25
CA GLY A 69 21.83 17.59 -15.69
C GLY A 69 21.34 16.22 -15.22
N VAL A 70 22.16 15.17 -15.40
CA VAL A 70 21.83 13.80 -14.94
C VAL A 70 21.63 13.75 -13.42
N VAL A 71 22.51 14.40 -12.66
CA VAL A 71 22.45 14.45 -11.19
C VAL A 71 21.17 15.15 -10.71
N VAL A 72 20.80 16.28 -11.33
CA VAL A 72 19.55 17.00 -11.01
C VAL A 72 18.33 16.14 -11.33
N MET A 73 18.32 15.48 -12.49
CA MET A 73 17.22 14.60 -12.91
C MET A 73 17.02 13.42 -11.96
N TYR A 74 18.13 12.80 -11.56
CA TYR A 74 18.11 11.70 -10.60
C TYR A 74 17.61 12.15 -9.22
N PHE A 75 18.06 13.31 -8.74
CA PHE A 75 17.59 13.89 -7.48
C PHE A 75 16.07 14.10 -7.47
N ILE A 76 15.54 14.74 -8.52
CA ILE A 76 14.10 15.03 -8.64
C ILE A 76 13.30 13.73 -8.72
N LEU A 77 13.81 12.71 -9.43
CA LEU A 77 13.17 11.41 -9.50
C LEU A 77 13.09 10.73 -8.13
N LEU A 78 14.19 10.72 -7.36
CA LEU A 78 14.19 10.17 -6.01
C LEU A 78 13.22 10.93 -5.09
N LEU A 79 13.19 12.26 -5.18
CA LEU A 79 12.27 13.10 -4.41
C LEU A 79 10.80 12.78 -4.76
N CYS A 80 10.48 12.62 -6.04
CA CYS A 80 9.14 12.22 -6.49
C CYS A 80 8.72 10.88 -5.89
N ILE A 81 9.59 9.86 -5.96
CA ILE A 81 9.28 8.52 -5.44
C ILE A 81 9.09 8.59 -3.92
N PHE A 82 9.96 9.30 -3.20
CA PHE A 82 9.86 9.49 -1.75
C PHE A 82 8.53 10.14 -1.34
N LEU A 83 8.10 11.19 -2.05
CA LEU A 83 6.81 11.85 -1.79
C LEU A 83 5.63 10.93 -2.08
N LEU A 84 5.68 10.15 -3.17
CA LEU A 84 4.64 9.17 -3.49
C LEU A 84 4.55 8.07 -2.44
N GLU A 85 5.69 7.63 -1.91
CA GLU A 85 5.78 6.62 -0.86
C GLU A 85 5.16 7.11 0.46
N ILE A 86 5.45 8.36 0.87
CA ILE A 86 4.80 8.98 2.04
C ILE A 86 3.28 9.05 1.85
N ILE A 87 2.82 9.50 0.67
CA ILE A 87 1.40 9.61 0.37
C ILE A 87 0.73 8.23 0.42
N ALA A 88 1.35 7.22 -0.18
CA ALA A 88 0.85 5.84 -0.15
C ALA A 88 0.75 5.32 1.30
N GLY A 89 1.75 5.59 2.14
CA GLY A 89 1.76 5.24 3.56
C GLY A 89 0.62 5.91 4.35
N ILE A 90 0.41 7.22 4.16
CA ILE A 90 -0.69 7.95 4.82
C ILE A 90 -2.05 7.41 4.38
N LEU A 91 -2.25 7.20 3.08
CA LEU A 91 -3.50 6.64 2.55
C LEU A 91 -3.74 5.23 3.08
N ALA A 92 -2.71 4.38 3.11
CA ALA A 92 -2.81 3.03 3.66
C ALA A 92 -3.21 3.04 5.14
N TYR A 93 -2.67 3.97 5.94
CA TYR A 93 -3.06 4.14 7.34
C TYR A 93 -4.54 4.55 7.50
N ILE A 94 -5.00 5.55 6.73
CA ILE A 94 -6.39 6.01 6.76
C ILE A 94 -7.33 4.88 6.33
N TYR A 95 -7.04 4.21 5.21
CA TYR A 95 -7.83 3.09 4.73
C TYR A 95 -7.85 1.93 5.72
N TYR A 96 -6.73 1.61 6.37
CA TYR A 96 -6.69 0.56 7.38
C TYR A 96 -7.58 0.89 8.59
N GLN A 97 -7.54 2.15 9.06
CA GLN A 97 -8.41 2.60 10.15
C GLN A 97 -9.89 2.42 9.79
N GLN A 98 -10.30 2.89 8.61
CA GLN A 98 -11.67 2.76 8.14
C GLN A 98 -12.08 1.29 7.93
N LEU A 99 -11.22 0.50 7.26
CA LEU A 99 -11.46 -0.90 6.94
C LEU A 99 -11.69 -1.73 8.19
N SER A 100 -10.93 -1.51 9.27
CA SER A 100 -11.04 -2.32 10.50
C SER A 100 -12.44 -2.28 11.13
N MET A 101 -13.11 -1.13 11.10
CA MET A 101 -14.45 -0.96 11.69
C MET A 101 -15.53 -1.47 10.75
N GLU A 102 -15.45 -1.13 9.46
CA GLU A 102 -16.42 -1.58 8.45
C GLU A 102 -16.37 -3.10 8.28
N LEU A 103 -15.18 -3.69 8.24
CA LEU A 103 -14.99 -5.14 8.12
C LEU A 103 -15.63 -5.88 9.30
N LYS A 104 -15.46 -5.39 10.54
CA LYS A 104 -16.07 -6.02 11.74
C LYS A 104 -17.59 -6.11 11.61
N GLN A 105 -18.21 -4.99 11.26
CA GLN A 105 -19.67 -4.93 11.17
C GLN A 105 -20.19 -5.70 9.94
N ASN A 106 -19.55 -5.51 8.78
CA ASN A 106 -19.98 -6.13 7.53
C ASN A 106 -19.78 -7.65 7.56
N LEU A 107 -18.70 -8.15 8.17
CA LEU A 107 -18.48 -9.59 8.31
C LEU A 107 -19.49 -10.23 9.26
N LYS A 108 -19.77 -9.60 10.43
CA LYS A 108 -20.82 -10.09 11.35
C LYS A 108 -22.19 -10.13 10.68
N ASN A 109 -22.57 -9.06 10.00
CA ASN A 109 -23.84 -8.97 9.29
C ASN A 109 -23.93 -10.01 8.17
N THR A 110 -22.88 -10.15 7.35
CA THR A 110 -22.82 -11.13 6.26
C THR A 110 -22.94 -12.56 6.79
N MET A 111 -22.15 -12.92 7.81
CA MET A 111 -22.20 -14.27 8.41
C MET A 111 -23.56 -14.58 9.04
N THR A 112 -24.19 -13.62 9.72
CA THR A 112 -25.45 -13.89 10.44
C THR A 112 -26.68 -13.79 9.53
N GLN A 113 -26.68 -12.91 8.53
CA GLN A 113 -27.86 -12.65 7.71
C GLN A 113 -27.83 -13.33 6.35
N LYS A 114 -26.65 -13.53 5.74
CA LYS A 114 -26.52 -14.03 4.35
C LYS A 114 -26.01 -15.46 4.23
N TYR A 115 -25.48 -16.03 5.32
CA TYR A 115 -25.00 -17.41 5.30
C TYR A 115 -26.15 -18.39 5.02
N ARG A 116 -25.94 -19.26 4.02
CA ARG A 116 -26.92 -20.25 3.50
C ARG A 116 -28.30 -19.66 3.20
N GLN A 117 -28.34 -18.43 2.68
CA GLN A 117 -29.55 -17.85 2.11
C GLN A 117 -29.65 -18.10 0.61
N GLU A 118 -30.88 -18.12 0.10
CA GLU A 118 -31.17 -18.27 -1.32
C GLU A 118 -30.50 -17.14 -2.13
N GLY A 119 -29.75 -17.50 -3.17
CA GLY A 119 -29.01 -16.55 -4.01
C GLY A 119 -27.65 -16.08 -3.45
N GLU A 120 -27.25 -16.49 -2.24
CA GLU A 120 -26.00 -16.07 -1.56
C GLU A 120 -25.02 -17.25 -1.36
N GLU A 121 -24.97 -18.18 -2.32
CA GLU A 121 -24.11 -19.38 -2.25
C GLU A 121 -22.61 -19.02 -2.18
N SER A 122 -22.21 -17.97 -2.89
CA SER A 122 -20.83 -17.46 -2.89
C SER A 122 -20.41 -16.98 -1.50
N VAL A 123 -21.33 -16.35 -0.75
CA VAL A 123 -21.11 -15.95 0.65
C VAL A 123 -20.90 -17.17 1.52
N THR A 124 -21.73 -18.20 1.36
CA THR A 124 -21.60 -19.45 2.12
C THR A 124 -20.23 -20.09 1.89
N SER A 125 -19.81 -20.23 0.63
CA SER A 125 -18.50 -20.78 0.29
C SER A 125 -17.35 -19.95 0.85
N ALA A 126 -17.45 -18.62 0.80
CA ALA A 126 -16.44 -17.72 1.35
C ALA A 126 -16.35 -17.82 2.88
N VAL A 127 -17.48 -17.89 3.59
CA VAL A 127 -17.53 -18.06 5.05
C VAL A 127 -16.96 -19.41 5.46
N ASP A 128 -17.30 -20.49 4.75
CA ASP A 128 -16.80 -21.83 5.03
C ASP A 128 -15.27 -21.91 4.86
N LYS A 129 -14.75 -21.35 3.76
CA LYS A 129 -13.30 -21.24 3.54
C LYS A 129 -12.61 -20.42 4.62
N LEU A 130 -13.17 -19.25 4.95
CA LEU A 130 -12.63 -18.38 5.99
C LEU A 130 -12.49 -19.13 7.32
N GLN A 131 -13.52 -19.87 7.74
CA GLN A 131 -13.50 -20.64 8.99
C GLN A 131 -12.47 -21.76 8.99
N GLN A 132 -12.34 -22.47 7.87
CA GLN A 132 -11.42 -23.60 7.72
C GLN A 132 -9.96 -23.14 7.62
N GLU A 133 -9.69 -22.15 6.78
CA GLU A 133 -8.33 -21.64 6.55
C GLU A 133 -7.79 -20.90 7.79
N PHE A 134 -8.61 -20.05 8.40
CA PHE A 134 -8.20 -19.24 9.56
C PHE A 134 -8.47 -19.92 10.91
N LYS A 135 -9.04 -21.13 10.89
CA LYS A 135 -9.30 -21.96 12.09
C LYS A 135 -10.05 -21.15 13.16
N CYS A 136 -11.18 -20.58 12.76
CA CYS A 136 -12.01 -19.70 13.57
C CYS A 136 -13.48 -20.11 13.48
N CYS A 137 -14.30 -19.63 14.41
CA CYS A 137 -15.74 -19.85 14.32
C CYS A 137 -16.53 -18.60 14.73
N GLY A 138 -17.49 -18.25 13.87
CA GLY A 138 -18.29 -17.03 14.00
C GLY A 138 -17.44 -15.77 13.78
N SER A 139 -18.09 -14.62 13.90
CA SER A 139 -17.47 -13.34 13.55
C SER A 139 -16.49 -12.89 14.63
N ASN A 140 -16.99 -12.68 15.85
CA ASN A 140 -16.22 -12.43 17.06
C ASN A 140 -16.02 -13.71 17.86
N ASN A 141 -17.03 -14.59 17.89
CA ASN A 141 -16.95 -15.89 18.52
C ASN A 141 -18.04 -16.84 17.98
N TYR A 142 -17.94 -18.12 18.37
CA TYR A 142 -18.85 -19.16 17.89
C TYR A 142 -20.33 -18.93 18.25
N THR A 143 -20.63 -18.14 19.29
CA THR A 143 -22.01 -17.86 19.73
C THR A 143 -22.73 -16.87 18.83
N ASP A 144 -22.02 -16.11 17.98
CA ASP A 144 -22.65 -15.22 16.98
C ASP A 144 -23.61 -15.98 16.05
N TRP A 145 -23.42 -17.30 15.87
CA TRP A 145 -24.31 -18.14 15.08
C TRP A 145 -25.71 -18.29 15.69
N ALA A 146 -25.86 -18.13 17.00
CA ALA A 146 -27.16 -18.19 17.68
C ALA A 146 -28.12 -17.09 17.20
N ASP A 147 -27.58 -15.97 16.68
CA ASP A 147 -28.36 -14.84 16.16
C ASP A 147 -28.60 -14.92 14.64
N SER A 148 -28.06 -15.94 13.96
CA SER A 148 -28.11 -16.04 12.49
C SER A 148 -29.50 -16.44 11.96
N GLN A 149 -29.82 -16.07 10.72
CA GLN A 149 -31.05 -16.53 10.06
C GLN A 149 -31.00 -18.03 9.76
N TRP A 150 -29.82 -18.52 9.39
CA TRP A 150 -29.59 -19.94 9.12
C TRP A 150 -29.91 -20.85 10.32
N ILE A 151 -29.55 -20.45 11.55
CA ILE A 151 -29.81 -21.29 12.73
C ILE A 151 -31.31 -21.53 12.99
N LYS A 152 -32.16 -20.59 12.54
CA LYS A 152 -33.62 -20.65 12.67
C LYS A 152 -34.26 -21.50 11.58
N SER A 153 -33.49 -21.84 10.55
CA SER A 153 -33.98 -22.58 9.39
C SER A 153 -33.91 -24.10 9.64
N PRO A 154 -34.79 -24.92 9.03
CA PRO A 154 -34.77 -26.37 9.20
C PRO A 154 -33.44 -27.00 8.73
N GLU A 155 -32.74 -26.36 7.80
CA GLU A 155 -31.42 -26.76 7.30
C GLU A 155 -30.36 -26.75 8.41
N ALA A 156 -30.52 -25.99 9.49
CA ALA A 156 -29.61 -26.05 10.63
C ALA A 156 -29.57 -27.47 11.24
N SER A 157 -30.68 -28.21 11.17
CA SER A 157 -30.76 -29.61 11.64
C SER A 157 -30.26 -29.80 13.07
N GLY A 158 -30.54 -28.84 13.95
CA GLY A 158 -30.12 -28.84 15.37
C GLY A 158 -28.64 -28.54 15.61
N ARG A 159 -27.88 -28.12 14.58
CA ARG A 159 -26.51 -27.61 14.74
C ARG A 159 -26.55 -26.28 15.51
N LYS A 160 -25.50 -26.02 16.30
CA LYS A 160 -25.27 -24.74 16.98
C LYS A 160 -24.36 -23.81 16.16
N VAL A 161 -23.53 -24.40 15.30
CA VAL A 161 -22.60 -23.71 14.39
C VAL A 161 -22.52 -24.47 13.06
N PRO A 162 -22.08 -23.85 11.96
CA PRO A 162 -21.75 -24.54 10.72
C PRO A 162 -20.72 -25.67 10.91
N ASP A 163 -20.76 -26.69 10.05
CA ASP A 163 -19.77 -27.78 10.13
C ASP A 163 -18.36 -27.32 9.72
N SER A 164 -18.25 -26.21 8.98
CA SER A 164 -16.99 -25.52 8.67
C SER A 164 -16.28 -24.93 9.89
N CYS A 165 -16.98 -24.75 11.02
CA CYS A 165 -16.38 -24.38 12.31
C CYS A 165 -15.69 -25.55 13.03
N CYS A 166 -15.90 -26.79 12.59
CA CYS A 166 -15.37 -27.97 13.26
C CYS A 166 -13.90 -28.18 12.92
N LYS A 167 -13.13 -28.66 13.91
CA LYS A 167 -11.72 -29.04 13.75
C LYS A 167 -11.59 -30.25 12.81
N THR A 168 -12.55 -31.15 12.87
CA THR A 168 -12.71 -32.27 11.94
C THR A 168 -14.08 -32.14 11.30
N ILE A 169 -14.10 -31.95 9.99
CA ILE A 169 -15.34 -31.74 9.23
C ILE A 169 -16.00 -33.11 9.05
N THR A 170 -17.08 -33.34 9.78
CA THR A 170 -17.98 -34.49 9.59
C THR A 170 -19.40 -33.99 9.51
N ASP A 171 -20.28 -34.76 8.87
CA ASP A 171 -21.69 -34.38 8.77
C ASP A 171 -22.30 -34.14 10.16
N LEU A 172 -22.95 -32.99 10.33
CA LEU A 172 -23.62 -32.57 11.56
C LEU A 172 -22.70 -32.42 12.80
N CYS A 173 -21.38 -32.27 12.62
CA CYS A 173 -20.44 -32.05 13.72
C CYS A 173 -20.81 -30.81 14.56
N GLY A 174 -21.41 -29.79 13.96
CA GLY A 174 -21.82 -28.55 14.62
C GLY A 174 -22.92 -28.69 15.67
N ARG A 175 -23.52 -29.88 15.85
CA ARG A 175 -24.48 -30.16 16.94
C ARG A 175 -23.85 -30.15 18.32
N ARG A 176 -22.59 -30.56 18.43
CA ARG A 176 -21.86 -30.64 19.70
C ARG A 176 -20.83 -29.52 19.79
N ASP A 177 -21.04 -28.59 20.72
CA ASP A 177 -20.17 -27.46 21.00
C ASP A 177 -19.06 -27.80 22.00
N HIS A 178 -18.44 -28.98 21.92
CA HIS A 178 -17.30 -29.32 22.79
C HIS A 178 -16.04 -28.55 22.34
N PRO A 179 -15.18 -28.03 23.24
CA PRO A 179 -13.94 -27.31 22.87
C PRO A 179 -12.97 -28.11 21.99
N SER A 180 -12.97 -29.44 22.11
CA SER A 180 -12.17 -30.33 21.25
C SER A 180 -12.74 -30.50 19.84
N ASN A 181 -13.97 -30.05 19.58
CA ASN A 181 -14.67 -30.25 18.32
C ASN A 181 -14.71 -28.98 17.45
N ILE A 182 -14.85 -27.80 18.07
CA ILE A 182 -15.02 -26.52 17.34
C ILE A 182 -13.95 -25.49 17.73
N TYR A 183 -13.62 -24.59 16.81
CA TYR A 183 -12.67 -23.49 17.05
C TYR A 183 -13.28 -22.40 17.95
N LYS A 184 -13.28 -22.61 19.28
CA LYS A 184 -13.87 -21.66 20.25
C LYS A 184 -13.01 -20.45 20.61
N GLU A 185 -11.70 -20.60 20.49
CA GLU A 185 -10.73 -19.67 21.11
C GLU A 185 -10.62 -18.32 20.39
N SER A 186 -11.12 -18.24 19.15
CA SER A 186 -10.98 -17.01 18.34
C SER A 186 -12.07 -16.91 17.27
N GLY A 187 -12.68 -15.73 17.17
CA GLY A 187 -13.52 -15.33 16.03
C GLY A 187 -12.71 -15.05 14.78
N CYS A 188 -13.38 -15.08 13.64
CA CYS A 188 -12.75 -14.89 12.34
C CYS A 188 -12.27 -13.46 12.11
N ILE A 189 -12.92 -12.45 12.71
CA ILE A 189 -12.45 -11.05 12.66
C ILE A 189 -11.03 -10.97 13.20
N THR A 190 -10.77 -11.48 14.41
CA THR A 190 -9.46 -11.36 15.05
C THR A 190 -8.38 -12.08 14.25
N LYS A 191 -8.68 -13.26 13.70
CA LYS A 191 -7.74 -13.99 12.84
C LYS A 191 -7.43 -13.25 11.55
N LEU A 192 -8.45 -12.68 10.92
CA LEU A 192 -8.30 -11.88 9.70
C LEU A 192 -7.55 -10.58 9.96
N GLU A 193 -7.83 -9.88 11.07
CA GLU A 193 -7.07 -8.71 11.51
C GLU A 193 -5.61 -9.04 11.73
N ASN A 194 -5.31 -10.14 12.43
CA ASN A 194 -3.93 -10.55 12.68
C ASN A 194 -3.19 -10.85 11.37
N PHE A 195 -3.83 -11.57 10.45
CA PHE A 195 -3.27 -11.84 9.12
C PHE A 195 -2.99 -10.56 8.34
N ILE A 196 -3.95 -9.63 8.29
CA ILE A 196 -3.76 -8.34 7.63
C ILE A 196 -2.63 -7.54 8.30
N GLN A 197 -2.58 -7.50 9.63
CA GLN A 197 -1.53 -6.79 10.36
C GLN A 197 -0.14 -7.38 10.11
N GLU A 198 -0.01 -8.70 10.05
CA GLU A 198 1.29 -9.34 9.73
C GLU A 198 1.78 -8.95 8.34
N HIS A 199 0.90 -8.99 7.34
CA HIS A 199 1.25 -8.55 5.99
C HIS A 199 1.57 -7.05 5.92
N LEU A 200 0.78 -6.21 6.60
CA LEU A 200 1.04 -4.77 6.66
C LEU A 200 2.36 -4.43 7.36
N LYS A 201 2.76 -5.18 8.39
CA LYS A 201 4.07 -5.00 9.04
C LYS A 201 5.21 -5.27 8.06
N ILE A 202 5.12 -6.33 7.27
CA ILE A 202 6.14 -6.66 6.26
C ILE A 202 6.21 -5.57 5.18
N ILE A 203 5.06 -5.18 4.62
CA ILE A 203 4.99 -4.12 3.61
C ILE A 203 5.54 -2.80 4.17
N GLY A 204 5.18 -2.46 5.40
CA GLY A 204 5.68 -1.26 6.09
C GLY A 204 7.19 -1.28 6.29
N ALA A 205 7.77 -2.42 6.68
CA ALA A 205 9.21 -2.57 6.84
C ALA A 205 9.97 -2.41 5.50
N VAL A 206 9.43 -2.97 4.41
CA VAL A 206 10.00 -2.81 3.06
C VAL A 206 9.95 -1.35 2.63
N GLY A 207 8.82 -0.66 2.82
CA GLY A 207 8.71 0.78 2.55
C GLY A 207 9.76 1.58 3.30
N ILE A 208 9.82 1.46 4.62
CA ILE A 208 10.82 2.19 5.44
C ILE A 208 12.25 1.95 4.93
N SER A 209 12.59 0.72 4.53
CA SER A 209 13.90 0.39 3.96
C SER A 209 14.17 1.14 2.65
N ILE A 210 13.18 1.18 1.75
CA ILE A 210 13.25 1.91 0.48
C ILE A 210 13.42 3.42 0.74
N ALA A 211 12.61 4.00 1.62
CA ALA A 211 12.72 5.40 2.03
C ALA A 211 14.12 5.74 2.57
N CYS A 212 14.71 4.88 3.41
CA CYS A 212 16.08 5.07 3.90
C CYS A 212 17.11 5.10 2.76
N VAL A 213 17.04 4.15 1.82
CA VAL A 213 17.95 4.10 0.66
C VAL A 213 17.80 5.34 -0.21
N GLN A 214 16.58 5.82 -0.45
CA GLN A 214 16.33 7.05 -1.19
C GLN A 214 16.93 8.28 -0.51
N ILE A 215 16.85 8.38 0.83
CA ILE A 215 17.46 9.47 1.59
C ILE A 215 18.98 9.47 1.41
N PHE A 216 19.63 8.32 1.51
CA PHE A 216 21.07 8.22 1.21
C PHE A 216 21.37 8.62 -0.23
N GLY A 217 20.57 8.17 -1.19
CA GLY A 217 20.68 8.57 -2.60
C GLY A 217 20.59 10.09 -2.77
N MET A 218 19.64 10.75 -2.11
CA MET A 218 19.50 12.21 -2.13
C MET A 218 20.71 12.92 -1.50
N ILE A 219 21.23 12.43 -0.37
CA ILE A 219 22.44 12.98 0.27
C ILE A 219 23.64 12.88 -0.66
N PHE A 220 23.93 11.70 -1.21
CA PHE A 220 25.04 11.49 -2.14
C PHE A 220 24.91 12.36 -3.39
N THR A 221 23.70 12.49 -3.93
CA THR A 221 23.42 13.33 -5.10
C THR A 221 23.69 14.81 -4.80
N CYS A 222 23.28 15.30 -3.62
CA CYS A 222 23.58 16.65 -3.16
C CYS A 222 25.09 16.89 -2.97
N CYS A 223 25.81 15.92 -2.39
CA CYS A 223 27.26 15.98 -2.24
C CYS A 223 27.95 16.05 -3.60
N LEU A 224 27.58 15.17 -4.53
CA LEU A 224 28.12 15.12 -5.89
C LEU A 224 27.83 16.41 -6.66
N TYR A 225 26.62 16.95 -6.57
CA TYR A 225 26.26 18.23 -7.20
C TYR A 225 27.12 19.39 -6.69
N LYS A 226 27.41 19.43 -5.37
CA LYS A 226 28.31 20.44 -4.79
C LYS A 226 29.75 20.27 -5.30
N SER A 227 30.24 19.04 -5.41
CA SER A 227 31.58 18.76 -5.95
C SER A 227 31.72 19.10 -7.44
N LEU A 228 30.61 19.13 -8.19
CA LEU A 228 30.59 19.51 -9.61
C LEU A 228 30.58 21.02 -9.85
N LYS A 229 30.33 21.85 -8.83
CA LYS A 229 30.33 23.31 -8.95
C LYS A 229 31.78 23.81 -8.91
N PRO A 230 32.37 24.32 -10.01
CA PRO A 230 33.74 24.82 -10.00
C PRO A 230 33.85 26.06 -9.09
N GLU A 231 34.94 26.18 -8.33
CA GLU A 231 35.22 27.41 -7.58
C GLU A 231 35.43 28.59 -8.56
N PRO A 232 34.74 29.73 -8.37
CA PRO A 232 35.01 30.92 -9.15
C PRO A 232 36.37 31.48 -8.71
N TYR A 233 37.40 31.27 -9.53
CA TYR A 233 38.67 31.99 -9.44
C TYR A 233 38.55 33.37 -10.07
#